data_AF-A0A267GN82-F1
#
_entry.id   AF-A0A267GN82-F1
#
_cell.length_a   1.000
_cell.length_b   1.000
_cell.length_c   1.000
_cell.angle_alpha   90.00
_cell.angle_beta   90.00
_cell.angle_gamma   90.00
#
_symmetry.space_group_name_H-M   'P 1'
#
loop_
_entity.id
_entity.type
_entity.pdbx_description
1 polymer ?
#
loop_
_entity_poly.entity_id
_entity_poly.type
_entity_poly.pdbx_seq_one_letter_code
_entity_poly.pdbx_strand_id
1 'polypeptide(L)'
;MTSNARSNIAVKTVDRGFGALFRYETSKVVQISSIKVSVIYRLIQLLIIAYVIGWVVVYKKGYQDFDDVVSGVTTKVKGVQYTNLTGTSIGARIWDVADYVVPPQENNAFFITTNAVVTRDQTQGACDEDPSVAPCFSDADCPAGKPQMLGNGVNTGRCVPSSQAPNKTSCEILAWCPVEVDQLPAGGTMFPEAVNFTVLIKDSIEFPLFGVKRRNVLDYYNSSQLQNCVYNPDTDMYCPVFRIGDILKLAGIDNFTKIATVGGVVSITVNWDCNLDWDASYCNPTYRFRRLDDENTKIAKGWNFRYANYYRINDTDHRTLIKAYGLRFVVYVTGRAGRFNVIPLTMNLGSGLALLGIATVLCDMIVLYLHHKKVIYRGAKYETLEDDDAYRLMNEEDDGLLSETSQDARQRVRASAQVLDPPGGNYGAIE
;
A
#
# COMPACT_ATOMS: atom_id res chain seq x y z
N MET A 1 -80.15 14.49 -6.09
CA MET A 1 -79.67 13.27 -5.41
C MET A 1 -78.59 12.59 -6.25
N THR A 2 -77.37 13.13 -6.33
CA THR A 2 -76.22 12.48 -7.03
C THR A 2 -74.91 13.22 -6.71
N SER A 3 -74.59 13.40 -5.42
CA SER A 3 -73.30 14.00 -5.01
C SER A 3 -72.63 13.30 -3.82
N ASN A 4 -73.39 12.69 -2.91
CA ASN A 4 -72.83 12.02 -1.72
C ASN A 4 -72.29 10.59 -1.91
N ALA A 5 -72.30 10.04 -3.13
CA ALA A 5 -71.81 8.67 -3.37
C ALA A 5 -70.31 8.59 -3.73
N ARG A 6 -69.69 9.67 -4.23
CA ARG A 6 -68.27 9.67 -4.64
C ARG A 6 -67.29 9.96 -3.51
N SER A 7 -67.68 10.71 -2.48
CA SER A 7 -66.81 11.05 -1.33
C SER A 7 -66.55 9.88 -0.39
N ASN A 8 -67.55 9.02 -0.17
CA ASN A 8 -67.42 7.86 0.73
C ASN A 8 -66.58 6.70 0.16
N ILE A 9 -66.37 6.65 -1.16
CA ILE A 9 -65.51 5.65 -1.81
C ILE A 9 -64.04 6.06 -1.67
N ALA A 10 -63.71 7.34 -1.89
CA ALA A 10 -62.34 7.85 -1.77
C ALA A 10 -61.80 7.77 -0.33
N VAL A 11 -62.63 8.07 0.69
CA VAL A 11 -62.23 7.98 2.10
C VAL A 11 -61.98 6.52 2.53
N LYS A 12 -62.81 5.56 2.08
CA LYS A 12 -62.60 4.13 2.37
C LYS A 12 -61.36 3.54 1.68
N THR A 13 -60.96 4.03 0.52
CA THR A 13 -59.76 3.57 -0.19
C THR A 13 -58.48 4.14 0.44
N VAL A 14 -58.50 5.39 0.92
CA VAL A 14 -57.37 6.02 1.62
C VAL A 14 -57.14 5.40 3.00
N ASP A 15 -58.20 5.11 3.77
CA ASP A 15 -58.10 4.40 5.06
C ASP A 15 -57.55 2.97 4.92
N ARG A 16 -57.92 2.26 3.84
CA ARG A 16 -57.34 0.93 3.53
C ARG A 16 -55.86 1.00 3.15
N GLY A 17 -55.45 2.03 2.42
CA GLY A 17 -54.04 2.24 2.04
C GLY A 17 -53.14 2.61 3.22
N PHE A 18 -53.63 3.45 4.14
CA PHE A 18 -52.89 3.81 5.35
C PHE A 18 -52.83 2.66 6.36
N GLY A 19 -53.92 1.92 6.53
CA GLY A 19 -53.94 0.71 7.36
C GLY A 19 -53.01 -0.39 6.84
N ALA A 20 -52.76 -0.46 5.53
CA ALA A 20 -51.78 -1.39 4.94
C ALA A 20 -50.33 -1.01 5.24
N LEU A 21 -50.00 0.29 5.34
CA LEU A 21 -48.66 0.77 5.71
C LEU A 21 -48.27 0.40 7.15
N PHE A 22 -49.26 0.17 8.03
CA PHE A 22 -49.04 -0.24 9.43
C PHE A 22 -49.25 -1.74 9.67
N ARG A 23 -49.27 -2.57 8.61
CA ARG A 23 -49.27 -4.03 8.77
C ARG A 23 -47.85 -4.54 8.91
N TYR A 24 -47.59 -5.25 10.00
CA TYR A 24 -46.33 -5.95 10.24
C TYR A 24 -46.47 -7.40 9.80
N GLU A 25 -45.78 -7.77 8.73
CA GLU A 25 -45.73 -9.15 8.26
C GLU A 25 -44.68 -9.94 9.07
N THR A 26 -45.07 -11.11 9.55
CA THR A 26 -44.18 -12.03 10.27
C THR A 26 -44.25 -13.42 9.65
N SER A 27 -43.11 -14.07 9.51
CA SER A 27 -43.05 -15.44 9.02
C SER A 27 -43.58 -16.42 10.09
N LYS A 28 -44.47 -17.35 9.70
CA LYS A 28 -44.82 -18.52 10.51
C LYS A 28 -43.58 -19.42 10.63
N VAL A 29 -43.14 -19.72 11.84
CA VAL A 29 -41.93 -20.53 12.11
C VAL A 29 -42.31 -21.90 12.67
N VAL A 30 -41.59 -22.93 12.25
CA VAL A 30 -41.77 -24.31 12.76
C VAL A 30 -40.71 -24.58 13.83
N GLN A 31 -41.16 -24.86 15.05
CA GLN A 31 -40.26 -25.15 16.16
C GLN A 31 -39.99 -26.66 16.27
N ILE A 32 -38.75 -27.08 16.02
CA ILE A 32 -38.34 -28.50 16.11
C ILE A 32 -37.66 -28.74 17.47
N SER A 33 -38.35 -29.40 18.40
CA SER A 33 -37.79 -29.75 19.72
C SER A 33 -36.97 -31.05 19.67
N SER A 34 -35.77 -30.99 19.08
CA SER A 34 -34.83 -32.13 19.07
C SER A 34 -33.46 -31.72 19.57
N ILE A 35 -32.94 -32.43 20.58
CA ILE A 35 -31.61 -32.16 21.18
C ILE A 35 -30.52 -32.25 20.12
N LYS A 36 -30.52 -33.29 19.28
CA LYS A 36 -29.47 -33.51 18.26
C LYS A 36 -29.44 -32.38 17.22
N VAL A 37 -30.61 -31.97 16.71
CA VAL A 37 -30.74 -30.88 15.74
C VAL A 37 -30.35 -29.55 16.35
N SER A 38 -30.78 -29.31 17.59
CA SER A 38 -30.46 -28.08 18.32
C SER A 38 -28.95 -27.96 18.59
N VAL A 39 -28.27 -29.05 18.96
CA VAL A 39 -26.81 -29.06 19.15
C VAL A 39 -26.09 -28.75 17.85
N ILE A 40 -26.50 -29.35 16.72
CA ILE A 40 -25.90 -29.06 15.40
C ILE A 40 -26.08 -27.59 15.03
N TYR A 41 -27.30 -27.06 15.17
CA TYR A 41 -27.60 -25.65 14.88
C TYR A 41 -26.76 -24.69 15.73
N ARG A 42 -26.69 -24.93 17.05
CA ARG A 42 -25.89 -24.11 17.97
C ARG A 42 -24.39 -24.21 17.72
N LEU A 43 -23.88 -25.38 17.31
CA LEU A 43 -22.47 -25.55 16.95
C LEU A 43 -22.11 -24.77 15.70
N ILE A 44 -22.95 -24.81 14.65
CA ILE A 44 -22.75 -24.02 13.43
C ILE A 44 -22.76 -22.52 13.76
N GLN A 45 -23.73 -22.07 14.56
CA GLN A 45 -23.78 -20.67 15.01
C GLN A 45 -22.52 -20.27 15.78
N LEU A 46 -22.07 -21.09 16.73
CA LEU A 46 -20.88 -20.83 17.52
C LEU A 46 -19.63 -20.73 16.63
N LEU A 47 -19.50 -21.60 15.63
CA LEU A 47 -18.41 -21.53 14.65
C LEU A 47 -18.42 -20.22 13.87
N ILE A 48 -19.57 -19.80 13.37
CA ILE A 48 -19.71 -18.53 12.64
C ILE A 48 -19.38 -17.34 13.55
N ILE A 49 -19.89 -17.33 14.79
CA ILE A 49 -19.59 -16.26 15.76
C ILE A 49 -18.09 -16.24 16.08
N ALA A 50 -17.48 -17.39 16.30
CA ALA A 50 -16.04 -17.50 16.56
C ALA A 50 -15.21 -16.98 15.37
N TYR A 51 -15.64 -17.27 14.14
CA TYR A 51 -15.02 -16.71 12.93
C TYR A 51 -15.17 -15.19 12.86
N VAL A 52 -16.37 -14.65 13.02
CA VAL A 52 -16.62 -13.20 12.94
C VAL A 52 -15.83 -12.46 14.02
N ILE A 53 -15.93 -12.88 15.28
CA ILE A 53 -15.25 -12.20 16.39
C ILE A 53 -13.74 -12.45 16.32
N GLY A 54 -13.30 -13.70 16.22
CA GLY A 54 -11.89 -14.06 16.29
C GLY A 54 -11.10 -13.64 15.05
N TRP A 55 -11.61 -13.95 13.84
CA TRP A 55 -10.88 -13.66 12.61
C TRP A 55 -11.14 -12.24 12.09
N VAL A 56 -12.40 -11.85 11.92
CA VAL A 56 -12.73 -10.57 11.25
C VAL A 56 -12.50 -9.38 12.19
N VAL A 57 -13.04 -9.44 13.40
CA VAL A 57 -12.93 -8.32 14.35
C VAL A 57 -11.54 -8.30 14.99
N VAL A 58 -11.08 -9.39 15.60
CA VAL A 58 -9.81 -9.39 16.36
C VAL A 58 -8.59 -9.51 15.45
N TYR A 59 -8.46 -10.57 14.67
CA TYR A 59 -7.23 -10.83 13.89
C TYR A 59 -7.04 -9.83 12.73
N LYS A 60 -8.10 -9.55 11.97
CA LYS A 60 -8.07 -8.57 10.88
C LYS A 60 -8.29 -7.12 11.34
N LYS A 61 -8.51 -6.90 12.64
CA LYS A 61 -8.79 -5.58 13.22
C LYS A 61 -9.90 -4.83 12.47
N GLY A 62 -10.96 -5.53 12.06
CA GLY A 62 -12.07 -4.94 11.28
C GLY A 62 -12.86 -3.84 12.01
N TYR A 63 -12.54 -3.57 13.28
CA TYR A 63 -13.08 -2.43 14.03
C TYR A 63 -12.28 -1.13 13.83
N GLN A 64 -11.13 -1.20 13.16
CA GLN A 64 -10.29 -0.06 12.87
C GLN A 64 -10.52 0.46 11.46
N ASP A 65 -10.39 1.78 11.33
CA ASP A 65 -10.12 2.42 10.05
C ASP A 65 -8.61 2.48 9.83
N PHE A 66 -8.17 2.42 8.57
CA PHE A 66 -6.75 2.37 8.23
C PHE A 66 -6.35 3.54 7.34
N ASP A 67 -5.16 4.06 7.61
CA ASP A 67 -4.52 5.09 6.80
C ASP A 67 -3.11 4.66 6.41
N ASP A 68 -2.73 4.97 5.16
CA ASP A 68 -1.40 4.70 4.64
C ASP A 68 -0.46 5.89 4.95
N VAL A 69 0.81 5.60 5.18
CA VAL A 69 1.78 6.61 5.61
C VAL A 69 2.20 7.55 4.47
N VAL A 70 2.27 8.85 4.76
CA VAL A 70 2.97 9.85 3.94
C VAL A 70 4.30 10.18 4.62
N SER A 71 5.40 10.22 3.87
CA SER A 71 6.74 10.35 4.46
C SER A 71 7.64 11.35 3.74
N GLY A 72 8.63 11.86 4.48
CA GLY A 72 9.73 12.65 3.97
C GLY A 72 11.05 12.22 4.61
N VAL A 73 11.99 11.75 3.80
CA VAL A 73 13.29 11.26 4.25
C VAL A 73 14.39 12.23 3.86
N THR A 74 15.29 12.50 4.81
CA THR A 74 16.56 13.18 4.56
C THR A 74 17.72 12.36 5.11
N THR A 75 18.83 12.33 4.39
CA THR A 75 19.99 11.53 4.75
C THR A 75 21.22 12.42 4.91
N LYS A 76 22.12 12.04 5.81
CA LYS A 76 23.40 12.74 6.00
C LYS A 76 24.50 11.74 6.26
N VAL A 77 25.38 11.59 5.27
CA VAL A 77 26.56 10.73 5.37
C VAL A 77 27.70 11.48 6.07
N LYS A 78 28.53 10.75 6.82
CA LYS A 78 29.77 11.21 7.43
C LYS A 78 30.86 10.16 7.26
N GLY A 79 32.04 10.65 6.93
CA GLY A 79 33.22 9.83 6.69
C GLY A 79 34.26 10.63 5.93
N VAL A 80 35.53 10.31 6.13
CA VAL A 80 36.64 10.88 5.38
C VAL A 80 37.61 9.77 5.04
N GLN A 81 38.26 9.88 3.88
CA GLN A 81 39.25 8.90 3.48
C GLN A 81 40.39 9.55 2.71
N TYR A 82 41.61 9.08 2.96
CA TYR A 82 42.77 9.39 2.15
C TYR A 82 43.05 8.25 1.17
N THR A 83 43.32 8.59 -0.08
CA THR A 83 43.75 7.62 -1.11
C THR A 83 45.07 8.07 -1.70
N ASN A 84 46.04 7.16 -1.79
CA ASN A 84 47.32 7.41 -2.43
C ASN A 84 47.42 6.63 -3.75
N LEU A 85 46.96 7.23 -4.85
CA LEU A 85 47.02 6.66 -6.19
C LEU A 85 48.04 7.41 -7.04
N THR A 86 49.26 7.57 -6.54
CA THR A 86 50.38 8.15 -7.30
C THR A 86 50.67 7.32 -8.53
N GLY A 87 50.52 7.92 -9.72
CA GLY A 87 50.68 7.24 -11.01
C GLY A 87 49.38 7.11 -11.82
N THR A 88 48.22 7.39 -11.23
CA THR A 88 46.95 7.52 -11.97
C THR A 88 46.52 8.98 -12.07
N SER A 89 45.52 9.26 -12.90
CA SER A 89 44.89 10.59 -13.05
C SER A 89 44.26 11.13 -11.77
N ILE A 90 44.17 10.33 -10.69
CA ILE A 90 43.56 10.72 -9.42
C ILE A 90 44.61 11.34 -8.48
N GLY A 91 45.79 10.72 -8.38
CA GLY A 91 46.84 11.14 -7.46
C GLY A 91 46.53 10.89 -5.98
N ALA A 92 47.34 11.48 -5.11
CA ALA A 92 47.10 11.46 -3.66
C ALA A 92 46.14 12.59 -3.26
N ARG A 93 45.00 12.25 -2.66
CA ARG A 93 44.03 13.25 -2.17
C ARG A 93 43.19 12.73 -1.01
N ILE A 94 42.62 13.69 -0.28
CA ILE A 94 41.59 13.46 0.73
C ILE A 94 40.23 13.52 0.04
N TRP A 95 39.31 12.70 0.52
CA TRP A 95 37.94 12.60 0.08
C TRP A 95 37.02 12.84 1.26
N ASP A 96 36.11 13.79 1.10
CA ASP A 96 35.06 14.07 2.08
C ASP A 96 33.67 13.83 1.48
N VAL A 97 32.65 14.11 2.28
CA VAL A 97 31.23 13.90 1.92
C VAL A 97 30.87 14.60 0.61
N ALA A 98 31.45 15.77 0.32
CA ALA A 98 31.14 16.52 -0.89
C ALA A 98 31.72 15.87 -2.16
N ASP A 99 32.77 15.06 -2.01
CA ASP A 99 33.40 14.40 -3.14
C ASP A 99 32.75 13.06 -3.50
N TYR A 100 32.42 12.22 -2.51
CA TYR A 100 31.95 10.85 -2.77
C TYR A 100 30.42 10.70 -2.74
N VAL A 101 29.66 11.69 -2.26
CA VAL A 101 28.18 11.66 -2.28
C VAL A 101 27.64 12.50 -3.43
N VAL A 102 27.16 11.82 -4.49
CA VAL A 102 26.70 12.47 -5.72
C VAL A 102 25.40 11.83 -6.23
N PRO A 103 24.30 12.57 -6.41
CA PRO A 103 24.13 13.97 -6.00
C PRO A 103 23.97 14.10 -4.48
N PRO A 104 24.32 15.25 -3.88
CA PRO A 104 24.20 15.46 -2.44
C PRO A 104 22.74 15.59 -1.95
N GLN A 105 21.78 15.77 -2.86
CA GLN A 105 20.36 16.00 -2.58
C GLN A 105 19.46 14.99 -3.32
N GLU A 106 19.74 13.70 -3.19
CA GLU A 106 18.86 12.68 -3.74
C GLU A 106 17.66 12.44 -2.81
N ASN A 107 16.44 12.54 -3.35
CA ASN A 107 15.22 12.28 -2.57
C ASN A 107 15.10 10.78 -2.27
N ASN A 108 14.84 10.43 -1.00
CA ASN A 108 14.66 9.05 -0.54
C ASN A 108 15.80 8.10 -0.92
N ALA A 109 16.99 8.63 -1.22
CA ALA A 109 18.15 7.83 -1.56
C ALA A 109 19.43 8.59 -1.26
N PHE A 110 20.55 7.87 -1.32
CA PHE A 110 21.87 8.48 -1.34
C PHE A 110 22.84 7.53 -2.02
N PHE A 111 23.86 8.11 -2.65
CA PHE A 111 24.91 7.38 -3.32
C PHE A 111 26.24 7.59 -2.61
N ILE A 112 27.03 6.52 -2.47
CA ILE A 112 28.40 6.58 -1.96
C ILE A 112 29.31 6.00 -3.04
N THR A 113 30.21 6.84 -3.55
CA THR A 113 31.26 6.43 -4.49
C THR A 113 32.24 5.49 -3.80
N THR A 114 32.47 4.31 -4.38
CA THR A 114 33.42 3.31 -3.87
C THR A 114 34.54 2.99 -4.86
N ASN A 115 34.37 3.35 -6.13
CA ASN A 115 35.43 3.37 -7.12
C ASN A 115 35.17 4.46 -8.17
N ALA A 116 36.21 4.94 -8.84
CA ALA A 116 36.04 5.95 -9.89
C ALA A 116 37.12 5.85 -10.96
N VAL A 117 36.72 6.10 -12.20
CA VAL A 117 37.62 6.39 -13.32
C VAL A 117 37.55 7.88 -13.58
N VAL A 118 38.70 8.55 -13.61
CA VAL A 118 38.80 10.00 -13.77
C VAL A 118 39.61 10.32 -15.01
N THR A 119 39.05 11.10 -15.92
CA THR A 119 39.73 11.61 -17.11
C THR A 119 39.80 13.13 -16.99
N ARG A 120 41.01 13.64 -16.68
CA ARG A 120 41.25 15.08 -16.49
C ARG A 120 41.47 15.79 -17.81
N ASP A 121 41.29 17.11 -17.76
CA ASP A 121 41.71 18.04 -18.80
C ASP A 121 41.15 17.74 -20.20
N GLN A 122 39.94 17.17 -20.27
CA GLN A 122 39.29 16.96 -21.55
C GLN A 122 38.99 18.31 -22.22
N THR A 123 39.30 18.42 -23.50
CA THR A 123 39.01 19.59 -24.36
C THR A 123 38.22 19.15 -25.59
N GLN A 124 37.47 20.05 -26.22
CA GLN A 124 36.80 19.73 -27.47
C GLN A 124 37.82 19.69 -28.61
N GLY A 125 37.95 18.53 -29.27
CA GLY A 125 38.94 18.33 -30.32
C GLY A 125 38.75 17.02 -31.07
N ALA A 126 39.73 16.68 -31.90
CA ALA A 126 39.79 15.40 -32.59
C ALA A 126 40.73 14.43 -31.86
N CYS A 127 40.27 13.21 -31.59
CA CYS A 127 41.06 12.14 -30.99
C CYS A 127 40.54 10.75 -31.39
N ASP A 128 41.31 9.71 -31.08
CA ASP A 128 40.91 8.33 -31.30
C ASP A 128 39.82 7.89 -30.29
N GLU A 129 38.81 7.17 -30.79
CA GLU A 129 37.78 6.51 -29.97
C GLU A 129 38.33 5.23 -29.33
N ASP A 130 37.64 4.70 -28.31
CA ASP A 130 37.96 3.36 -27.77
C ASP A 130 37.83 2.27 -28.88
N PRO A 131 38.89 1.48 -29.13
CA PRO A 131 38.87 0.40 -30.14
C PRO A 131 37.83 -0.69 -29.88
N SER A 132 37.33 -0.83 -28.66
CA SER A 132 36.23 -1.74 -28.34
C SER A 132 34.87 -1.23 -28.83
N VAL A 133 34.72 0.08 -29.03
CA VAL A 133 33.48 0.75 -29.43
C VAL A 133 33.45 1.00 -30.94
N ALA A 134 34.55 1.48 -31.50
CA ALA A 134 34.65 1.84 -32.92
C ALA A 134 35.96 1.33 -33.55
N PRO A 135 36.16 0.01 -33.67
CA PRO A 135 37.30 -0.55 -34.39
C PRO A 135 37.19 -0.23 -35.88
N CYS A 136 38.31 0.10 -36.52
CA CYS A 136 38.37 0.35 -37.95
C CYS A 136 39.62 -0.30 -38.55
N PHE A 137 39.54 -0.68 -39.82
CA PHE A 137 40.70 -1.13 -40.61
C PHE A 137 41.05 -0.14 -41.71
N SER A 138 40.07 0.64 -42.17
CA SER A 138 40.22 1.67 -43.18
C SER A 138 39.34 2.89 -42.88
N ASP A 139 39.67 4.02 -43.49
CA ASP A 139 38.90 5.27 -43.38
C ASP A 139 37.43 5.11 -43.80
N ALA A 140 37.12 4.15 -44.68
CA ALA A 140 35.76 3.87 -45.14
C ALA A 140 34.86 3.30 -44.02
N ASP A 141 35.44 2.67 -43.00
CA ASP A 141 34.70 2.14 -41.85
C ASP A 141 34.19 3.25 -40.92
N CYS A 142 34.75 4.46 -41.07
CA CYS A 142 34.45 5.63 -40.25
C CYS A 142 33.68 6.67 -41.08
N PRO A 143 32.35 6.56 -41.25
CA PRO A 143 31.60 7.50 -42.08
C PRO A 143 31.63 8.92 -41.48
N ALA A 144 32.24 9.86 -42.19
CA ALA A 144 32.40 11.24 -41.75
C ALA A 144 31.06 11.94 -41.45
N GLY A 145 31.03 12.74 -40.38
CA GLY A 145 29.87 13.52 -39.95
C GLY A 145 28.76 12.69 -39.30
N LYS A 146 28.90 11.37 -39.18
CA LYS A 146 27.93 10.53 -38.48
C LYS A 146 28.29 10.39 -36.99
N PRO A 147 27.33 10.58 -36.07
CA PRO A 147 27.55 10.34 -34.65
C PRO A 147 27.69 8.84 -34.37
N GLN A 148 28.64 8.48 -33.52
CA GLN A 148 28.77 7.12 -33.00
C GLN A 148 27.83 6.95 -31.80
N MET A 149 26.67 6.34 -32.01
CA MET A 149 25.60 6.28 -31.01
C MET A 149 25.98 5.57 -29.70
N LEU A 150 26.90 4.61 -29.77
CA LEU A 150 27.44 3.89 -28.60
C LEU A 150 28.76 4.50 -28.09
N GLY A 151 29.30 5.50 -28.80
CA GLY A 151 30.57 6.15 -28.50
C GLY A 151 30.39 7.54 -27.92
N ASN A 152 31.47 8.31 -27.98
CA ASN A 152 31.64 9.57 -27.28
C ASN A 152 31.47 10.80 -28.19
N GLY A 153 31.42 10.62 -29.52
CA GLY A 153 31.44 11.75 -30.47
C GLY A 153 31.04 11.43 -31.91
N VAL A 154 31.45 12.32 -32.81
CA VAL A 154 31.10 12.29 -34.25
C VAL A 154 32.33 11.92 -35.07
N ASN A 155 32.21 10.96 -35.98
CA ASN A 155 33.32 10.50 -36.81
C ASN A 155 33.83 11.60 -37.74
N THR A 156 35.16 11.77 -37.82
CA THR A 156 35.80 12.72 -38.75
C THR A 156 35.94 12.16 -40.16
N GLY A 157 35.94 10.83 -40.32
CA GLY A 157 36.24 10.17 -41.60
C GLY A 157 37.56 9.40 -41.64
N ARG A 158 38.35 9.42 -40.56
CA ARG A 158 39.70 8.85 -40.53
C ARG A 158 39.79 7.68 -39.55
N CYS A 159 40.56 6.66 -39.92
CA CYS A 159 40.94 5.55 -39.07
C CYS A 159 42.37 5.78 -38.56
N VAL A 160 42.54 5.91 -37.25
CA VAL A 160 43.83 6.26 -36.63
C VAL A 160 44.31 5.17 -35.66
N PRO A 161 45.63 5.02 -35.46
CA PRO A 161 46.15 4.15 -34.40
C PRO A 161 45.66 4.62 -33.03
N SER A 162 45.20 3.69 -32.20
CA SER A 162 44.68 4.06 -30.87
C SER A 162 45.79 4.41 -29.90
N SER A 163 45.59 5.48 -29.15
CA SER A 163 46.45 5.92 -28.05
C SER A 163 46.33 5.01 -26.83
N GLN A 164 45.20 4.32 -26.66
CA GLN A 164 44.91 3.48 -25.50
C GLN A 164 45.38 2.03 -25.65
N ALA A 165 45.32 1.47 -26.86
CA ALA A 165 45.65 0.08 -27.13
C ALA A 165 46.70 -0.04 -28.25
N PRO A 166 47.97 -0.34 -27.92
CA PRO A 166 49.00 -0.54 -28.93
C PRO A 166 48.62 -1.72 -29.84
N ASN A 167 48.78 -1.53 -31.15
CA ASN A 167 48.39 -2.47 -32.23
C ASN A 167 46.89 -2.53 -32.58
N LYS A 168 46.06 -1.62 -32.08
CA LYS A 168 44.68 -1.46 -32.54
C LYS A 168 44.47 -0.10 -33.18
N THR A 169 43.54 -0.05 -34.12
CA THR A 169 43.10 1.16 -34.82
C THR A 169 41.63 1.43 -34.49
N SER A 170 41.28 2.70 -34.34
CA SER A 170 39.93 3.15 -34.06
C SER A 170 39.59 4.41 -34.84
N CYS A 171 38.30 4.66 -35.03
CA CYS A 171 37.86 5.85 -35.73
C CYS A 171 38.26 7.11 -34.96
N GLU A 172 38.73 8.12 -35.68
CA GLU A 172 38.92 9.46 -35.14
C GLU A 172 37.57 10.17 -35.04
N ILE A 173 37.31 10.77 -33.88
CA ILE A 173 36.06 11.44 -33.54
C ILE A 173 36.30 12.89 -33.09
N LEU A 174 35.31 13.74 -33.35
CA LEU A 174 35.16 15.04 -32.69
C LEU A 174 34.40 14.83 -31.39
N ALA A 175 35.10 14.98 -30.27
CA ALA A 175 34.59 14.71 -28.93
C ALA A 175 35.33 15.52 -27.86
N TRP A 176 35.04 15.22 -26.61
CA TRP A 176 35.86 15.64 -25.47
C TRP A 176 37.07 14.72 -25.37
N CYS A 177 38.24 15.25 -25.72
CA CYS A 177 39.50 14.54 -25.86
C CYS A 177 40.48 14.88 -24.72
N PRO A 178 41.22 13.89 -24.19
CA PRO A 178 41.22 12.48 -24.59
C PRO A 178 39.97 11.74 -24.11
N VAL A 179 39.57 10.68 -24.83
CA VAL A 179 38.45 9.80 -24.45
C VAL A 179 38.76 9.06 -23.14
N GLU A 180 37.71 8.70 -22.40
CA GLU A 180 37.81 7.89 -21.19
C GLU A 180 38.47 6.53 -21.47
N VAL A 181 39.44 6.16 -20.63
CA VAL A 181 40.01 4.81 -20.58
C VAL A 181 39.24 4.05 -19.50
N ASP A 182 38.37 3.10 -19.87
CA ASP A 182 37.52 2.37 -18.92
C ASP A 182 38.28 1.26 -18.18
N GLN A 183 39.34 1.66 -17.48
CA GLN A 183 40.15 0.81 -16.63
C GLN A 183 40.13 1.35 -15.21
N LEU A 184 39.71 0.50 -14.27
CA LEU A 184 39.72 0.87 -12.86
C LEU A 184 41.17 1.04 -12.38
N PRO A 185 41.48 2.15 -11.66
CA PRO A 185 42.84 2.46 -11.22
C PRO A 185 43.38 1.50 -10.15
N ALA A 186 42.50 0.75 -9.49
CA ALA A 186 42.84 -0.27 -8.51
C ALA A 186 42.20 -1.61 -8.91
N GLY A 187 42.91 -2.73 -8.71
CA GLY A 187 42.37 -4.09 -8.86
C GLY A 187 41.34 -4.48 -7.78
N GLY A 188 40.72 -3.51 -7.12
CA GLY A 188 39.81 -3.65 -5.98
C GLY A 188 39.09 -2.32 -5.67
N THR A 189 38.66 -2.14 -4.43
CA THR A 189 37.99 -0.89 -3.99
C THR A 189 38.98 0.26 -3.83
N MET A 190 38.63 1.42 -4.36
CA MET A 190 39.38 2.66 -4.13
C MET A 190 39.13 3.20 -2.72
N PHE A 191 37.95 2.90 -2.15
CA PHE A 191 37.51 3.40 -0.84
C PHE A 191 37.30 2.26 0.18
N PRO A 192 38.35 1.64 0.72
CA PRO A 192 38.21 0.63 1.78
C PRO A 192 37.53 1.15 3.05
N GLU A 193 37.75 2.41 3.44
CA GLU A 193 37.17 2.99 4.67
C GLU A 193 35.69 3.33 4.54
N ALA A 194 35.10 3.26 3.35
CA ALA A 194 33.67 3.51 3.16
C ALA A 194 32.78 2.51 3.93
N VAL A 195 33.31 1.34 4.30
CA VAL A 195 32.65 0.39 5.22
C VAL A 195 32.44 0.96 6.64
N ASN A 196 33.25 1.94 7.03
CA ASN A 196 33.23 2.59 8.34
C ASN A 196 32.45 3.90 8.35
N PHE A 197 31.97 4.36 7.19
CA PHE A 197 31.17 5.56 7.11
C PHE A 197 29.84 5.38 7.84
N THR A 198 29.32 6.48 8.34
CA THR A 198 28.03 6.51 9.02
C THR A 198 27.03 7.33 8.24
N VAL A 199 25.77 6.94 8.28
CA VAL A 199 24.66 7.67 7.69
C VAL A 199 23.60 7.90 8.74
N LEU A 200 23.22 9.15 8.93
CA LEU A 200 22.05 9.54 9.70
C LEU A 200 20.85 9.60 8.76
N ILE A 201 19.83 8.78 9.01
CA ILE A 201 18.57 8.81 8.28
C ILE A 201 17.54 9.51 9.15
N LYS A 202 17.01 10.64 8.68
CA LYS A 202 15.91 11.33 9.33
C LYS A 202 14.65 11.08 8.52
N ASP A 203 13.73 10.37 9.14
CA ASP A 203 12.43 10.06 8.56
C ASP A 203 11.35 10.79 9.36
N SER A 204 10.45 11.46 8.64
CA SER A 204 9.28 12.14 9.18
C SER A 204 8.05 11.61 8.47
N ILE A 205 7.09 11.13 9.25
CA ILE A 205 5.87 10.52 8.74
C ILE A 205 4.63 11.25 9.22
N GLU A 206 3.57 11.16 8.43
CA GLU A 206 2.23 11.63 8.75
C GLU A 206 1.21 10.58 8.31
N PHE A 207 0.20 10.37 9.16
CA PHE A 207 -1.05 9.68 8.82
C PHE A 207 -2.13 10.75 8.65
N PRO A 208 -2.37 11.26 7.42
CA PRO A 208 -3.23 12.42 7.18
C PRO A 208 -4.66 12.25 7.67
N LEU A 209 -5.23 11.03 7.57
CA LEU A 209 -6.60 10.75 8.02
C LEU A 209 -6.76 10.97 9.52
N PHE A 210 -5.72 10.65 10.30
CA PHE A 210 -5.73 10.78 11.76
C PHE A 210 -5.02 12.03 12.28
N GLY A 211 -4.32 12.77 11.42
CA GLY A 211 -3.53 13.95 11.78
C GLY A 211 -2.32 13.65 12.69
N VAL A 212 -1.81 12.42 12.67
CA VAL A 212 -0.71 11.99 13.55
C VAL A 212 0.62 12.12 12.81
N LYS A 213 1.54 12.89 13.40
CA LYS A 213 2.92 13.09 12.89
C LYS A 213 3.92 12.41 13.81
N ARG A 214 4.85 11.66 13.22
CA ARG A 214 5.94 10.99 13.95
C ARG A 214 7.26 11.14 13.21
N ARG A 215 8.35 10.87 13.91
CA ARG A 215 9.71 10.91 13.39
C ARG A 215 10.51 9.78 13.98
N ASN A 216 11.49 9.27 13.24
CA ASN A 216 12.32 8.17 13.71
C ASN A 216 13.34 8.57 14.80
N VAL A 217 13.76 9.84 14.81
CA VAL A 217 14.57 10.40 15.90
C VAL A 217 13.64 10.66 17.10
N LEU A 218 13.58 9.71 18.01
CA LEU A 218 12.69 9.76 19.19
C LEU A 218 13.06 10.92 20.12
N ASP A 219 12.05 11.49 20.79
CA ASP A 219 12.18 12.74 21.56
C ASP A 219 13.09 12.63 22.79
N TYR A 220 13.41 11.41 23.24
CA TYR A 220 14.34 11.18 24.35
C TYR A 220 15.82 11.32 23.96
N TYR A 221 16.15 11.36 22.67
CA TYR A 221 17.55 11.46 22.24
C TYR A 221 18.09 12.89 22.43
N ASN A 222 19.13 13.02 23.26
CA ASN A 222 19.93 14.23 23.32
C ASN A 222 20.92 14.32 22.14
N SER A 223 21.40 15.52 21.82
CA SER A 223 22.36 15.72 20.72
C SER A 223 23.66 14.94 20.88
N SER A 224 24.12 14.71 22.12
CA SER A 224 25.31 13.91 22.43
C SER A 224 25.05 12.40 22.26
N GLN A 225 23.89 11.92 22.69
CA GLN A 225 23.48 10.52 22.53
C GLN A 225 23.31 10.16 21.05
N LEU A 226 22.72 11.06 20.26
CA LEU A 226 22.54 10.88 18.82
C LEU A 226 23.86 10.83 18.05
N GLN A 227 24.93 11.46 18.55
CA GLN A 227 26.25 11.43 17.91
C GLN A 227 26.99 10.12 18.14
N ASN A 228 26.72 9.44 19.26
CA ASN A 228 27.45 8.25 19.69
C ASN A 228 26.66 6.95 19.46
N CYS A 229 25.35 7.02 19.22
CA CYS A 229 24.56 5.83 18.94
C CYS A 229 24.91 5.26 17.56
N VAL A 230 24.90 3.94 17.46
CA VAL A 230 24.99 3.20 16.20
C VAL A 230 23.91 2.14 16.24
N TYR A 231 23.11 2.06 15.19
CA TYR A 231 22.03 1.11 15.07
C TYR A 231 22.54 -0.33 15.21
N ASN A 232 21.84 -1.09 16.04
CA ASN A 232 22.03 -2.52 16.18
C ASN A 232 20.68 -3.17 16.51
N PRO A 233 20.28 -4.25 15.82
CA PRO A 233 18.98 -4.88 16.02
C PRO A 233 18.73 -5.37 17.45
N ASP A 234 19.79 -5.77 18.18
CA ASP A 234 19.68 -6.35 19.51
C ASP A 234 19.89 -5.33 20.63
N THR A 235 20.83 -4.39 20.46
CA THR A 235 21.20 -3.44 21.53
C THR A 235 20.56 -2.06 21.40
N ASP A 236 20.40 -1.52 20.19
CA ASP A 236 19.89 -0.16 19.95
C ASP A 236 19.12 -0.08 18.62
N MET A 237 17.90 -0.63 18.65
CA MET A 237 17.02 -0.78 17.46
C MET A 237 16.42 0.55 16.98
N TYR A 238 16.45 1.61 17.79
CA TYR A 238 15.83 2.89 17.44
C TYR A 238 16.84 3.95 17.01
N CYS A 239 18.14 3.70 17.15
CA CYS A 239 19.15 4.64 16.70
C CYS A 239 19.06 4.86 15.17
N PRO A 240 18.95 6.12 14.70
CA PRO A 240 18.83 6.46 13.28
C PRO A 240 20.18 6.61 12.57
N VAL A 241 21.29 6.30 13.24
CA VAL A 241 22.66 6.36 12.70
C VAL A 241 23.12 4.95 12.36
N PHE A 242 23.41 4.71 11.10
CA PHE A 242 23.79 3.40 10.59
C PHE A 242 25.22 3.43 10.07
N ARG A 243 26.00 2.39 10.35
CA ARG A 243 27.30 2.18 9.71
C ARG A 243 27.09 1.40 8.40
N ILE A 244 27.77 1.82 7.33
CA ILE A 244 27.61 1.20 6.01
C ILE A 244 27.93 -0.30 6.03
N GLY A 245 29.01 -0.71 6.73
CA GLY A 245 29.35 -2.12 6.87
C GLY A 245 28.25 -2.96 7.54
N ASP A 246 27.53 -2.40 8.51
CA ASP A 246 26.47 -3.12 9.23
C ASP A 246 25.22 -3.23 8.37
N ILE A 247 24.89 -2.18 7.60
CA ILE A 247 23.81 -2.23 6.59
C ILE A 247 24.06 -3.36 5.59
N LEU A 248 25.28 -3.47 5.07
CA LEU A 248 25.64 -4.48 4.07
C LEU A 248 25.57 -5.90 4.65
N LYS A 249 26.06 -6.11 5.87
CA LYS A 249 25.92 -7.40 6.58
C LYS A 249 24.46 -7.78 6.79
N LEU A 250 23.63 -6.85 7.26
CA LEU A 250 22.20 -7.08 7.47
C LEU A 250 21.43 -7.31 6.16
N ALA A 251 21.95 -6.79 5.04
CA ALA A 251 21.42 -7.05 3.69
C ALA A 251 21.88 -8.40 3.11
N GLY A 252 22.70 -9.18 3.82
CA GLY A 252 23.24 -10.46 3.37
C GLY A 252 24.43 -10.35 2.43
N ILE A 253 25.20 -9.25 2.50
CA ILE A 253 26.38 -9.01 1.68
C ILE A 253 27.65 -9.23 2.52
N ASP A 254 28.32 -10.36 2.31
CA ASP A 254 29.50 -10.74 3.10
C ASP A 254 30.79 -10.05 2.65
N ASN A 255 30.92 -9.75 1.35
CA ASN A 255 32.15 -9.22 0.76
C ASN A 255 32.00 -7.78 0.26
N PHE A 256 32.44 -6.83 1.09
CA PHE A 256 32.45 -5.41 0.76
C PHE A 256 33.27 -5.08 -0.48
N THR A 257 34.48 -5.64 -0.62
CA THR A 257 35.38 -5.32 -1.74
C THR A 257 34.75 -5.66 -3.08
N LYS A 258 34.02 -6.78 -3.16
CA LYS A 258 33.37 -7.21 -4.41
C LYS A 258 32.31 -6.22 -4.86
N ILE A 259 31.40 -5.82 -3.97
CA ILE A 259 30.33 -4.87 -4.29
C ILE A 259 30.88 -3.45 -4.49
N ALA A 260 31.92 -3.07 -3.74
CA ALA A 260 32.56 -1.77 -3.86
C ALA A 260 33.29 -1.56 -5.20
N THR A 261 33.80 -2.63 -5.84
CA THR A 261 34.47 -2.52 -7.14
C THR A 261 33.48 -2.22 -8.27
N VAL A 262 32.33 -2.88 -8.30
CA VAL A 262 31.34 -2.76 -9.40
C VAL A 262 30.15 -1.85 -9.08
N GLY A 263 29.96 -1.53 -7.81
CA GLY A 263 28.77 -0.86 -7.30
C GLY A 263 27.59 -1.81 -7.06
N GLY A 264 26.52 -1.30 -6.48
CA GLY A 264 25.31 -2.07 -6.20
C GLY A 264 24.19 -1.20 -5.64
N VAL A 265 23.01 -1.79 -5.51
CA VAL A 265 21.81 -1.08 -5.03
C VAL A 265 21.28 -1.78 -3.79
N VAL A 266 21.19 -1.05 -2.68
CA VAL A 266 20.74 -1.57 -1.40
C VAL A 266 19.48 -0.82 -0.98
N SER A 267 18.46 -1.55 -0.56
CA SER A 267 17.24 -0.99 0.02
C SER A 267 17.31 -0.95 1.54
N ILE A 268 16.82 0.17 2.08
CA ILE A 268 16.59 0.39 3.51
C ILE A 268 15.09 0.61 3.66
N THR A 269 14.38 -0.36 4.22
CA THR A 269 12.93 -0.23 4.47
C THR A 269 12.70 0.21 5.90
N VAL A 270 12.05 1.35 6.07
CA VAL A 270 11.57 1.88 7.36
C VAL A 270 10.08 1.60 7.43
N ASN A 271 9.69 0.67 8.31
CA ASN A 271 8.30 0.24 8.43
C ASN A 271 7.63 0.78 9.69
N TRP A 272 6.49 1.44 9.51
CA TRP A 272 5.63 2.05 10.53
C TRP A 272 4.28 1.35 10.58
N ASP A 273 4.20 0.23 11.29
CA ASP A 273 2.93 -0.45 11.55
C ASP A 273 2.41 -0.04 12.93
N CYS A 274 1.44 0.84 12.95
CA CYS A 274 1.03 1.56 14.15
C CYS A 274 -0.42 1.29 14.51
N ASN A 275 -0.65 0.97 15.79
CA ASN A 275 -1.98 0.91 16.35
C ASN A 275 -2.25 2.17 17.17
N LEU A 276 -3.04 3.09 16.61
CA LEU A 276 -3.40 4.38 17.21
C LEU A 276 -4.58 4.29 18.19
N ASP A 277 -5.04 3.09 18.53
CA ASP A 277 -5.85 2.89 19.73
C ASP A 277 -5.04 3.10 21.01
N TRP A 278 -3.73 2.88 20.91
CA TRP A 278 -2.76 3.17 21.95
C TRP A 278 -2.16 4.56 21.74
N ASP A 279 -1.41 5.03 22.72
CA ASP A 279 -0.69 6.30 22.60
C ASP A 279 0.30 6.28 21.42
N ALA A 280 0.42 7.40 20.73
CA ALA A 280 1.27 7.52 19.54
C ALA A 280 2.78 7.31 19.83
N SER A 281 3.20 7.33 21.09
CA SER A 281 4.57 6.99 21.51
C SER A 281 4.96 5.52 21.25
N TYR A 282 3.99 4.60 21.18
CA TYR A 282 4.24 3.19 20.84
C TYR A 282 4.40 2.95 19.33
N CYS A 283 4.06 3.94 18.50
CA CYS A 283 4.29 3.92 17.07
C CYS A 283 5.77 4.26 16.81
N ASN A 284 6.58 3.23 16.62
CA ASN A 284 8.03 3.31 16.39
C ASN A 284 8.42 2.57 15.11
N PRO A 285 9.50 3.00 14.44
CA PRO A 285 9.92 2.42 13.17
C PRO A 285 10.63 1.09 13.36
N THR A 286 10.55 0.24 12.35
CA THR A 286 11.33 -0.99 12.23
C THR A 286 12.15 -0.96 10.94
N TYR A 287 13.42 -1.32 11.00
CA TYR A 287 14.34 -1.24 9.86
C TYR A 287 14.61 -2.62 9.25
N ARG A 288 14.60 -2.70 7.92
CA ARG A 288 15.00 -3.90 7.17
C ARG A 288 15.92 -3.52 6.03
N PHE A 289 16.91 -4.36 5.76
CA PHE A 289 17.93 -4.11 4.75
C PHE A 289 17.91 -5.25 3.74
N ARG A 290 17.96 -4.95 2.45
CA ARG A 290 18.04 -5.95 1.38
C ARG A 290 18.83 -5.42 0.20
N ARG A 291 19.64 -6.27 -0.43
CA ARG A 291 20.20 -5.99 -1.75
C ARG A 291 19.09 -6.06 -2.81
N LEU A 292 19.06 -5.07 -3.71
CA LEU A 292 18.08 -5.00 -4.81
C LEU A 292 18.65 -5.48 -6.13
N ASP A 293 19.95 -5.30 -6.38
CA ASP A 293 20.62 -5.78 -7.58
C ASP A 293 20.94 -7.27 -7.50
N ASP A 294 20.75 -8.00 -8.60
CA ASP A 294 21.11 -9.41 -8.70
C ASP A 294 22.60 -9.59 -9.04
N GLU A 295 23.34 -10.16 -8.09
CA GLU A 295 24.77 -10.45 -8.20
C GLU A 295 25.13 -11.38 -9.36
N ASN A 296 24.20 -12.27 -9.75
CA ASN A 296 24.45 -13.30 -10.75
C ASN A 296 24.23 -12.82 -12.19
N THR A 297 23.76 -11.58 -12.36
CA THR A 297 23.49 -11.01 -13.68
C THR A 297 24.78 -10.96 -14.51
N LYS A 298 24.75 -11.47 -15.74
CA LYS A 298 25.95 -11.54 -16.59
C LYS A 298 26.27 -10.22 -17.31
N ILE A 299 25.25 -9.38 -17.54
CA ILE A 299 25.32 -8.13 -18.33
C ILE A 299 25.04 -6.95 -17.39
N ALA A 300 25.73 -5.82 -17.57
CA ALA A 300 25.54 -4.60 -16.79
C ALA A 300 25.59 -4.81 -15.26
N LYS A 301 26.67 -5.44 -14.79
CA LYS A 301 26.88 -5.70 -13.36
C LYS A 301 27.09 -4.41 -12.57
N GLY A 302 26.44 -4.35 -11.42
CA GLY A 302 26.64 -3.29 -10.43
C GLY A 302 25.92 -1.99 -10.77
N TRP A 303 26.47 -0.87 -10.31
CA TRP A 303 25.87 0.45 -10.48
C TRP A 303 26.97 1.50 -10.72
N ASN A 304 26.87 2.19 -11.85
CA ASN A 304 27.77 3.27 -12.23
C ASN A 304 27.06 4.35 -13.03
N PHE A 305 27.62 5.55 -13.01
CA PHE A 305 27.20 6.68 -13.84
C PHE A 305 28.37 7.62 -14.10
N ARG A 306 28.19 8.52 -15.07
CA ARG A 306 29.18 9.54 -15.44
C ARG A 306 28.69 10.94 -15.11
N TYR A 307 29.57 11.78 -14.61
CA TYR A 307 29.36 13.22 -14.46
C TYR A 307 30.64 13.97 -14.81
N ALA A 308 30.53 15.28 -15.06
CA ALA A 308 31.66 16.09 -15.45
C ALA A 308 31.71 17.40 -14.67
N ASN A 309 32.94 17.78 -14.30
CA ASN A 309 33.24 19.07 -13.68
C ASN A 309 33.88 19.98 -14.74
N TYR A 310 33.19 21.05 -15.12
CA TYR A 310 33.64 22.00 -16.15
C TYR A 310 34.47 23.13 -15.53
N TYR A 311 35.54 23.53 -16.23
CA TYR A 311 36.41 24.64 -15.85
C TYR A 311 37.07 25.25 -17.10
N ARG A 312 37.64 26.45 -16.98
CA ARG A 312 38.25 27.18 -18.10
C ARG A 312 39.72 27.47 -17.80
N ILE A 313 40.61 27.20 -18.75
CA ILE A 313 42.05 27.49 -18.67
C ILE A 313 42.44 28.21 -19.95
N ASN A 314 43.11 29.36 -19.85
CA ASN A 314 43.59 30.13 -21.02
C ASN A 314 42.52 30.32 -22.12
N ASP A 315 41.30 30.70 -21.72
CA ASP A 315 40.13 30.86 -22.59
C ASP A 315 39.62 29.62 -23.34
N THR A 316 40.17 28.45 -23.02
CA THR A 316 39.71 27.16 -23.53
C THR A 316 38.85 26.47 -22.47
N ASP A 317 37.73 25.89 -22.90
CA ASP A 317 36.85 25.14 -22.01
C ASP A 317 37.38 23.72 -21.82
N HIS A 318 37.55 23.34 -20.57
CA HIS A 318 37.98 22.02 -20.13
C HIS A 318 36.91 21.35 -19.28
N ARG A 319 36.98 20.02 -19.20
CA ARG A 319 36.23 19.28 -18.19
C ARG A 319 37.05 18.12 -17.63
N THR A 320 36.77 17.78 -16.38
CA THR A 320 37.17 16.50 -15.80
C THR A 320 35.96 15.59 -15.81
N LEU A 321 36.03 14.51 -16.59
CA LEU A 321 35.02 13.47 -16.64
C LEU A 321 35.28 12.45 -15.54
N ILE A 322 34.23 12.07 -14.81
CA ILE A 322 34.30 11.11 -13.73
C ILE A 322 33.22 10.05 -13.96
N LYS A 323 33.65 8.80 -14.12
CA LYS A 323 32.77 7.63 -14.05
C LYS A 323 32.84 7.06 -12.65
N ALA A 324 31.77 7.24 -11.88
CA ALA A 324 31.67 6.77 -10.51
C ALA A 324 30.99 5.41 -10.46
N TYR A 325 31.59 4.50 -9.70
CA TYR A 325 31.02 3.22 -9.28
C TYR A 325 30.77 3.30 -7.78
N GLY A 326 29.65 2.77 -7.33
CA GLY A 326 29.30 2.94 -5.93
C GLY A 326 28.04 2.24 -5.47
N LEU A 327 27.75 2.45 -4.20
CA LEU A 327 26.58 1.91 -3.53
C LEU A 327 25.48 2.96 -3.56
N ARG A 328 24.35 2.63 -4.19
CA ARG A 328 23.13 3.42 -4.11
C ARG A 328 22.21 2.83 -3.06
N PHE A 329 21.94 3.61 -2.02
CA PHE A 329 21.01 3.23 -0.97
C PHE A 329 19.66 3.90 -1.21
N VAL A 330 18.59 3.11 -1.31
CA VAL A 330 17.23 3.60 -1.50
C VAL A 330 16.44 3.38 -0.21
N VAL A 331 15.88 4.44 0.34
CA VAL A 331 15.08 4.41 1.56
C VAL A 331 13.60 4.32 1.19
N TYR A 332 12.99 3.18 1.48
CA TYR A 332 11.55 2.98 1.36
C TYR A 332 10.90 3.17 2.72
N VAL A 333 9.91 4.05 2.79
CA VAL A 333 9.07 4.19 3.99
C VAL A 333 7.73 3.57 3.68
N THR A 334 7.36 2.57 4.49
CA THR A 334 6.08 1.88 4.37
C THR A 334 5.41 1.85 5.72
N GLY A 335 4.09 1.79 5.76
CA GLY A 335 3.41 1.77 7.03
C GLY A 335 1.92 1.98 6.92
N ARG A 336 1.21 1.50 7.93
CA ARG A 336 -0.23 1.68 8.11
C ARG A 336 -0.51 2.02 9.55
N ALA A 337 -1.42 2.96 9.75
CA ALA A 337 -1.99 3.24 11.05
C ALA A 337 -3.41 2.71 11.09
N GLY A 338 -3.76 2.00 12.16
CA GLY A 338 -5.13 1.62 12.47
C GLY A 338 -5.65 2.40 13.67
N ARG A 339 -6.87 2.95 13.58
CA ARG A 339 -7.56 3.59 14.72
C ARG A 339 -9.02 3.15 14.77
N PHE A 340 -9.54 2.92 15.97
CA PHE A 340 -10.93 2.55 16.19
C PHE A 340 -11.90 3.51 15.47
N ASN A 341 -12.81 2.93 14.69
CA ASN A 341 -13.90 3.66 14.04
C ASN A 341 -15.18 2.82 14.09
N VAL A 342 -16.29 3.44 14.51
CA VAL A 342 -17.59 2.78 14.66
C VAL A 342 -18.18 2.32 13.31
N ILE A 343 -17.85 3.00 12.22
CA ILE A 343 -18.37 2.68 10.88
C ILE A 343 -17.89 1.29 10.41
N PRO A 344 -16.57 1.00 10.32
CA PRO A 344 -16.11 -0.34 9.92
C PRO A 344 -16.51 -1.42 10.94
N LEU A 345 -16.57 -1.10 12.24
CA LEU A 345 -17.06 -2.04 13.25
C LEU A 345 -18.52 -2.44 12.99
N THR A 346 -19.42 -1.48 12.84
CA THR A 346 -20.85 -1.76 12.64
C THR A 346 -21.12 -2.44 11.30
N MET A 347 -20.38 -2.06 10.25
CA MET A 347 -20.45 -2.75 8.96
C MET A 347 -20.01 -4.21 9.06
N ASN A 348 -18.87 -4.50 9.70
CA ASN A 348 -18.37 -5.87 9.86
C ASN A 348 -19.24 -6.72 10.79
N LEU A 349 -19.80 -6.13 11.85
CA LEU A 349 -20.78 -6.81 12.70
C LEU A 349 -22.09 -7.06 11.95
N GLY A 350 -22.59 -6.10 11.17
CA GLY A 350 -23.79 -6.26 10.36
C GLY A 350 -23.65 -7.38 9.33
N SER A 351 -22.54 -7.41 8.60
CA SER A 351 -22.21 -8.51 7.69
C SER A 351 -22.05 -9.85 8.43
N GLY A 352 -21.43 -9.84 9.61
CA GLY A 352 -21.29 -11.03 10.45
C GLY A 352 -22.63 -11.59 10.96
N LEU A 353 -23.57 -10.72 11.34
CA LEU A 353 -24.93 -11.11 11.72
C LEU A 353 -25.70 -11.67 10.52
N ALA A 354 -25.54 -11.10 9.33
CA ALA A 354 -26.13 -11.64 8.11
C ALA A 354 -25.62 -13.07 7.80
N LEU A 355 -24.33 -13.37 8.07
CA LEU A 355 -23.78 -14.71 7.92
C LEU A 355 -24.47 -15.76 8.81
N LEU A 356 -25.06 -15.38 9.95
CA LEU A 356 -25.83 -16.31 10.78
C LEU A 356 -27.06 -16.88 10.05
N GLY A 357 -27.57 -16.18 9.02
CA GLY A 357 -28.61 -16.70 8.13
C GLY A 357 -28.17 -17.94 7.34
N ILE A 358 -26.87 -18.13 7.10
CA ILE A 358 -26.37 -19.35 6.44
C ILE A 358 -26.53 -20.57 7.36
N ALA A 359 -26.48 -20.37 8.69
CA ALA A 359 -26.66 -21.45 9.64
C ALA A 359 -28.06 -22.09 9.53
N THR A 360 -29.10 -21.31 9.26
CA THR A 360 -30.47 -21.83 9.09
C THR A 360 -30.58 -22.64 7.81
N VAL A 361 -30.04 -22.14 6.69
CA VAL A 361 -30.04 -22.87 5.41
C VAL A 361 -29.29 -24.20 5.51
N LEU A 362 -28.11 -24.21 6.13
CA LEU A 362 -27.32 -25.44 6.33
C LEU A 362 -28.04 -26.41 7.27
N CYS A 363 -28.62 -25.92 8.36
CA CYS A 363 -29.37 -26.76 9.27
C CYS A 363 -30.63 -27.33 8.61
N ASP A 364 -31.35 -26.54 7.82
CA ASP A 364 -32.48 -26.99 7.02
C ASP A 364 -32.08 -28.08 6.03
N MET A 365 -30.95 -27.92 5.33
CA MET A 365 -30.42 -28.95 4.43
C MET A 365 -30.16 -30.26 5.18
N ILE A 366 -29.53 -30.18 6.37
CA ILE A 366 -29.24 -31.35 7.20
C ILE A 366 -30.53 -32.01 7.70
N VAL A 367 -31.48 -31.23 8.22
CA VAL A 367 -32.71 -31.74 8.85
C VAL A 367 -33.68 -32.32 7.82
N LEU A 368 -33.83 -31.68 6.66
CA LEU A 368 -34.82 -32.05 5.65
C LEU A 368 -34.33 -33.13 4.67
N TYR A 369 -33.01 -33.27 4.48
CA TYR A 369 -32.47 -34.21 3.49
C TYR A 369 -31.64 -35.34 4.10
N LEU A 370 -30.86 -35.06 5.15
CA LEU A 370 -29.89 -36.01 5.72
C LEU A 370 -30.39 -36.71 7.00
N HIS A 371 -31.29 -36.08 7.76
CA HIS A 371 -31.75 -36.64 9.03
C HIS A 371 -32.69 -37.83 8.84
N HIS A 372 -32.59 -38.84 9.71
CA HIS A 372 -33.39 -40.08 9.63
C HIS A 372 -34.91 -39.84 9.70
N LYS A 373 -35.35 -38.78 10.41
CA LYS A 373 -36.77 -38.36 10.52
C LYS A 373 -37.19 -37.30 9.49
N LYS A 374 -36.51 -37.20 8.36
CA LYS A 374 -36.73 -36.15 7.34
C LYS A 374 -38.16 -36.03 6.83
N VAL A 375 -38.89 -37.13 6.66
CA VAL A 375 -40.26 -37.13 6.12
C VAL A 375 -41.21 -36.36 7.06
N ILE A 376 -41.07 -36.56 8.37
CA ILE A 376 -41.87 -35.88 9.40
C ILE A 376 -41.56 -34.38 9.39
N TYR A 377 -40.28 -34.01 9.36
CA TYR A 377 -39.88 -32.59 9.34
C TYR A 377 -40.27 -31.89 8.04
N ARG A 378 -40.26 -32.60 6.90
CA ARG A 378 -40.69 -32.06 5.61
C ARG A 378 -42.19 -31.80 5.57
N GLY A 379 -42.99 -32.73 6.07
CA GLY A 379 -44.45 -32.55 6.17
C GLY A 379 -44.88 -31.46 7.14
N ALA A 380 -44.09 -31.20 8.18
CA ALA A 380 -44.35 -30.09 9.12
C ALA A 380 -43.89 -28.72 8.58
N LYS A 381 -42.91 -28.68 7.67
CA LYS A 381 -42.37 -27.43 7.12
C LYS A 381 -43.10 -26.93 5.89
N TYR A 382 -43.51 -27.84 5.01
CA TYR A 382 -44.16 -27.49 3.74
C TYR A 382 -45.64 -27.88 3.80
N GLU A 383 -46.52 -26.88 3.74
CA GLU A 383 -47.94 -27.06 3.41
C GLU A 383 -48.05 -27.00 1.87
N THR A 384 -48.48 -28.09 1.24
CA THR A 384 -48.71 -28.14 -0.21
C THR A 384 -50.16 -27.78 -0.48
N LEU A 385 -50.39 -26.70 -1.21
CA LEU A 385 -51.71 -26.30 -1.71
C LEU A 385 -51.77 -26.58 -3.22
N GLU A 386 -52.81 -27.27 -3.66
CA GLU A 386 -53.16 -27.40 -5.07
C GLU A 386 -54.07 -26.23 -5.47
N ASP A 387 -53.99 -25.76 -6.72
CA ASP A 387 -54.65 -24.53 -7.17
C ASP A 387 -56.17 -24.51 -6.89
N ASP A 388 -56.85 -25.66 -7.03
CA ASP A 388 -58.29 -25.80 -6.78
C ASP A 388 -58.67 -25.56 -5.30
N ASP A 389 -57.80 -25.95 -4.37
CA ASP A 389 -58.02 -25.74 -2.94
C ASP A 389 -57.68 -24.30 -2.51
N ALA A 390 -56.73 -23.65 -3.20
CA ALA A 390 -56.44 -22.23 -2.99
C ALA A 390 -57.63 -21.34 -3.40
N TYR A 391 -58.29 -21.65 -4.53
CA TYR A 391 -59.51 -20.93 -4.94
C TYR A 391 -60.67 -21.10 -3.96
N ARG A 392 -60.81 -22.29 -3.35
CA ARG A 392 -61.83 -22.53 -2.32
C ARG A 392 -61.59 -21.70 -1.06
N LEU A 393 -60.35 -21.66 -0.57
CA LEU A 393 -59.98 -20.89 0.62
C LEU A 393 -60.14 -19.38 0.40
N MET A 394 -59.82 -18.86 -0.78
CA MET A 394 -60.05 -17.45 -1.11
C MET A 394 -61.55 -17.08 -1.13
N ASN A 395 -62.39 -17.96 -1.68
CA ASN A 395 -63.84 -17.72 -1.70
C ASN A 395 -64.45 -17.73 -0.28
N GLU A 396 -63.96 -18.59 0.61
CA GLU A 396 -64.39 -18.63 2.02
C GLU A 396 -63.95 -17.38 2.81
N GLU A 397 -62.77 -16.82 2.51
CA GLU A 397 -62.27 -15.60 3.14
C GLU A 397 -63.06 -14.34 2.70
N ASP A 398 -63.41 -14.24 1.42
CA ASP A 398 -64.24 -13.15 0.88
C ASP A 398 -65.68 -13.19 1.45
N ASP A 399 -66.26 -14.39 1.60
CA ASP A 399 -67.57 -14.58 2.23
C ASP A 399 -67.56 -14.20 3.73
N GLY A 400 -66.45 -14.48 4.43
CA GLY A 400 -66.24 -14.08 5.83
C GLY A 400 -66.16 -12.56 6.02
N LEU A 401 -65.43 -11.86 5.13
CA LEU A 401 -65.26 -10.41 5.18
C LEU A 401 -66.56 -9.65 4.86
N LEU A 402 -67.38 -10.19 3.94
CA LEU A 402 -68.72 -9.70 3.62
C LEU A 402 -69.69 -9.89 4.79
N SER A 403 -69.56 -10.98 5.54
CA SER A 403 -70.34 -11.24 6.75
C SER A 403 -70.05 -10.23 7.87
N GLU A 404 -68.78 -9.96 8.19
CA GLU A 404 -68.40 -8.99 9.24
C GLU A 404 -68.82 -7.56 8.90
N THR A 405 -68.67 -7.13 7.64
CA THR A 405 -69.17 -5.82 7.21
C THR A 405 -70.69 -5.72 7.26
N SER A 406 -71.43 -6.81 7.05
CA SER A 406 -72.88 -6.86 7.20
C SER A 406 -73.33 -6.78 8.66
N GLN A 407 -72.57 -7.36 9.59
CA GLN A 407 -72.85 -7.32 11.03
C GLN A 407 -72.58 -5.93 11.61
N ASP A 408 -71.45 -5.30 11.24
CA ASP A 408 -71.12 -3.94 11.68
C ASP A 408 -72.13 -2.90 11.15
N ALA A 409 -72.64 -3.10 9.93
CA ALA A 409 -73.72 -2.29 9.37
C ALA A 409 -75.05 -2.47 10.14
N ARG A 410 -75.40 -3.71 10.54
CA ARG A 410 -76.60 -3.98 11.36
C ARG A 410 -76.50 -3.38 12.77
N GLN A 411 -75.30 -3.33 13.34
CA GLN A 411 -75.07 -2.81 14.69
C GLN A 411 -75.15 -1.27 14.74
N ARG A 412 -74.67 -0.57 13.70
CA ARG A 412 -74.84 0.89 13.55
C ARG A 412 -76.30 1.32 13.37
N VAL A 413 -77.12 0.51 12.69
CA VAL A 413 -78.56 0.77 12.55
C VAL A 413 -79.29 0.60 13.90
N ARG A 414 -78.87 -0.37 14.73
CA ARG A 414 -79.43 -0.54 16.09
C ARG A 414 -79.07 0.59 17.04
N ALA A 415 -77.84 1.10 17.00
CA ALA A 415 -77.39 2.22 17.84
C ALA A 415 -78.12 3.54 17.50
N SER A 416 -78.55 3.71 16.25
CA SER A 416 -79.27 4.91 15.79
C SER A 416 -80.75 4.92 16.18
N ALA A 417 -81.32 3.78 16.62
CA ALA A 417 -82.73 3.64 16.97
C ALA A 417 -83.04 3.83 18.48
N GLN A 418 -82.01 4.06 19.32
CA GLN A 418 -82.17 4.21 20.78
C GLN A 418 -82.11 5.66 21.30
N VAL A 419 -82.11 6.67 20.42
CA VAL A 419 -82.07 8.09 20.82
C VAL A 419 -83.34 8.78 20.32
N LEU A 420 -84.45 8.65 21.05
CA LEU A 420 -85.63 9.53 20.96
C LEU A 420 -86.58 9.21 22.12
N ASP A 421 -86.30 9.77 23.30
CA ASP A 421 -87.28 10.07 24.36
C ASP A 421 -86.82 11.37 25.06
N PRO A 422 -87.68 12.40 25.23
CA PRO A 422 -87.29 13.68 25.83
C PRO A 422 -87.58 13.73 27.36
N PRO A 423 -86.74 14.35 28.20
CA PRO A 423 -87.09 14.64 29.59
C PRO A 423 -87.68 16.05 29.74
N GLY A 424 -88.70 16.16 30.61
CA GLY A 424 -89.48 17.36 30.88
C GLY A 424 -88.73 18.50 31.57
N GLY A 425 -89.14 19.72 31.25
CA GLY A 425 -88.68 20.97 31.86
C GLY A 425 -89.53 21.35 33.07
N ASN A 426 -88.86 21.84 34.12
CA ASN A 426 -89.46 22.49 35.27
C ASN A 426 -88.72 23.83 35.47
N TYR A 427 -89.41 24.95 35.27
CA TYR A 427 -89.00 26.28 35.72
C TYR A 427 -90.24 26.95 36.31
N GLY A 428 -90.16 27.37 37.57
CA GLY A 428 -91.16 28.18 38.25
C GLY A 428 -90.69 29.63 38.42
N ALA A 429 -91.60 30.54 38.06
CA ALA A 429 -91.80 31.94 38.48
C ALA A 429 -90.64 32.94 38.24
N ILE A 430 -90.85 34.23 37.98
CA ILE A 430 -91.87 35.23 38.38
C ILE A 430 -91.89 36.26 37.21
N GLU A 431 -92.93 36.97 36.75
CA GLU A 431 -94.09 37.67 37.31
C GLU A 431 -95.10 37.95 36.18
#